data_AF-A0A562UBP9-F1
#
_entry.id   AF-A0A562UBP9-F1
#
_cell.length_a   1.000
_cell.length_b   1.000
_cell.length_c   1.000
_cell.angle_alpha   90.00
_cell.angle_beta   90.00
_cell.angle_gamma   90.00
#
_symmetry.space_group_name_H-M   'P 1'
#
loop_
_entity.id
_entity.type
_entity.pdbx_description
1 polymer ?
#
loop_
_entity_poly.entity_id
_entity_poly.type
_entity_poly.pdbx_seq_one_letter_code
_entity_poly.pdbx_strand_id
1 'polypeptide(L)' 'MAAKKSFKGQSEVSIEDAIKNAIGSDPRGDQGTDEFNYDVAHLKVIWGGFAQTTTYKVILERP' A
#
# COMPACT_ATOMS: atom_id res chain seq x y z
N MET A 1 -21.36 1.63 10.96
CA MET A 1 -20.68 0.40 10.50
C MET A 1 -19.81 0.80 9.32
N ALA A 2 -18.49 0.76 9.50
CA ALA A 2 -17.53 1.43 8.64
C ALA A 2 -17.41 0.71 7.28
N ALA A 3 -17.45 1.50 6.21
CA ALA A 3 -17.20 0.99 4.86
C ALA A 3 -15.76 0.46 4.82
N LYS A 4 -15.62 -0.87 4.67
CA LYS A 4 -14.35 -1.53 4.37
C LYS A 4 -13.79 -0.90 3.09
N LYS A 5 -12.83 0.00 3.22
CA LYS A 5 -12.15 0.63 2.09
C LYS A 5 -10.80 -0.04 1.92
N SER A 6 -10.58 -0.60 0.74
CA SER A 6 -9.28 -1.14 0.32
C SER A 6 -8.46 -0.02 -0.34
N PHE A 7 -7.20 0.13 0.05
CA PHE A 7 -6.25 1.12 -0.46
C PHE A 7 -5.18 0.41 -1.27
N LYS A 8 -4.76 0.98 -2.40
CA LYS A 8 -3.75 0.37 -3.28
C LYS A 8 -2.56 1.30 -3.40
N GLY A 9 -1.36 0.77 -3.28
CA GLY A 9 -0.12 1.48 -3.50
C GLY A 9 0.82 0.68 -4.39
N GLN A 10 1.69 1.38 -5.10
CA GLN A 10 2.72 0.77 -5.93
C GLN A 10 4.02 1.57 -5.84
N SER A 11 5.14 0.87 -5.96
CA SER A 11 6.48 1.47 -6.02
C SER A 11 7.43 0.54 -6.77
N GLU A 12 8.39 1.10 -7.49
CA GLU A 12 9.47 0.35 -8.15
C GLU A 12 10.77 0.37 -7.33
N VAL A 13 10.74 1.06 -6.19
CA VAL A 13 11.91 1.26 -5.32
C VAL A 13 11.88 0.26 -4.17
N SER A 14 10.78 0.20 -3.42
CA SER A 14 10.66 -0.63 -2.22
C SER A 14 9.20 -0.98 -1.87
N ILE A 15 9.01 -2.03 -1.07
CA ILE A 15 7.69 -2.38 -0.50
C ILE A 15 7.22 -1.29 0.46
N GLU A 16 8.13 -0.70 1.25
CA GLU A 16 7.79 0.38 2.19
C GLU A 16 7.23 1.61 1.47
N ASP A 17 7.81 2.00 0.35
CA ASP A 17 7.27 3.10 -0.46
C ASP A 17 5.92 2.75 -1.07
N ALA A 18 5.71 1.50 -1.47
CA ALA A 18 4.39 1.06 -1.94
C ALA A 18 3.34 1.13 -0.82
N ILE A 19 3.71 0.79 0.42
CA ILE A 19 2.85 0.93 1.61
C ILE A 19 2.58 2.41 1.91
N LYS A 20 3.61 3.26 1.94
CA LYS A 20 3.45 4.71 2.14
C LYS A 20 2.57 5.34 1.08
N ASN A 21 2.70 4.94 -0.18
CA ASN A 21 1.83 5.39 -1.26
C ASN A 21 0.38 4.91 -1.06
N ALA A 22 0.18 3.69 -0.57
CA ALA A 22 -1.16 3.16 -0.25
C ALA A 22 -1.80 3.93 0.91
N ILE A 23 -1.04 4.21 1.99
CA ILE A 23 -1.49 4.99 3.15
C ILE A 23 -1.69 6.45 2.78
N GLY A 24 -0.81 7.06 1.99
CA GLY A 24 -0.97 8.45 1.52
C GLY A 24 -2.16 8.62 0.57
N SER A 25 -2.61 7.55 -0.08
CA SER A 25 -3.86 7.53 -0.85
C SER A 25 -5.10 7.46 0.04
N ASP A 26 -4.94 7.28 1.35
CA ASP A 26 -6.02 7.41 2.31
C ASP A 26 -6.26 8.90 2.64
N PRO A 27 -7.44 9.46 2.30
CA PRO A 27 -7.80 10.82 2.66
C PRO A 27 -7.91 11.08 4.18
N ARG A 28 -7.80 10.03 5.02
CA ARG A 28 -7.73 10.12 6.49
C ARG A 28 -6.35 9.86 7.08
N GLY A 29 -5.35 9.49 6.27
CA GLY A 29 -3.97 9.27 6.73
C GLY A 29 -3.30 10.55 7.28
N ASP A 30 -3.90 11.71 7.04
CA ASP A 30 -3.48 13.02 7.53
C ASP A 30 -3.99 13.33 8.96
N GLN A 31 -4.92 12.53 9.50
CA GLN A 31 -5.38 12.66 10.88
C GLN A 31 -4.36 11.95 11.79
N GLY A 32 -3.32 12.70 12.15
CA GLY A 32 -2.21 12.22 12.96
C GLY A 32 -2.64 11.46 14.22
N THR A 33 -1.77 10.55 14.63
CA THR A 33 -1.72 9.84 15.93
C THR A 33 -2.56 8.58 16.14
N ASP A 34 -3.24 8.05 15.12
CA ASP A 34 -3.76 6.68 15.19
C ASP A 34 -2.85 5.73 14.38
N GLU A 35 -2.20 4.78 15.07
CA GLU A 35 -1.66 3.57 14.43
C GLU A 35 -2.84 2.80 13.84
N PHE A 36 -3.23 3.16 12.62
CA PHE A 36 -4.22 2.42 11.87
C PHE A 36 -3.63 1.04 11.58
N ASN A 37 -4.23 0.01 12.19
CA ASN A 37 -3.96 -1.38 11.81
C ASN A 37 -4.44 -1.58 10.37
N TYR A 38 -3.51 -1.42 9.43
CA TYR A 38 -3.70 -1.81 8.05
C TYR A 38 -3.34 -3.27 7.93
N ASP A 39 -4.30 -4.09 7.53
CA ASP A 39 -3.99 -5.46 7.14
C ASP A 39 -3.51 -5.45 5.69
N VAL A 40 -2.39 -6.14 5.42
CA VAL A 40 -1.89 -6.27 4.05
C VAL A 40 -2.70 -7.36 3.37
N ALA A 41 -3.81 -6.98 2.75
CA ALA A 41 -4.69 -7.90 2.05
C ALA A 41 -4.02 -8.54 0.82
N HIS A 42 -3.11 -7.83 0.14
CA HIS A 42 -2.40 -8.37 -1.01
C HIS A 42 -1.04 -7.71 -1.22
N LEU A 43 0.02 -8.51 -1.39
CA LEU A 43 1.34 -8.07 -1.83
C LEU A 43 1.72 -8.80 -3.13
N LYS A 44 2.03 -8.06 -4.20
CA LYS A 44 2.49 -8.60 -5.48
C LYS A 44 3.81 -7.95 -5.88
N VAL A 45 4.82 -8.77 -6.15
CA VAL A 45 6.12 -8.33 -6.64
C VAL A 45 6.26 -8.76 -8.10
N ILE A 46 6.53 -7.82 -8.98
CA ILE A 46 6.69 -8.05 -10.42
C ILE A 46 8.17 -7.80 -10.74
N TRP A 47 8.88 -8.87 -11.10
CA TRP A 47 10.26 -8.79 -11.57
C TRP A 47 10.29 -8.66 -13.09
N GLY A 48 10.73 -7.51 -13.58
CA GLY A 48 10.97 -7.26 -15.00
C GLY A 48 12.29 -7.87 -15.43
N GLY A 49 12.25 -9.07 -16.02
CA GLY A 49 13.44 -9.83 -16.46
C GLY A 49 14.32 -9.15 -17.52
N PHE A 50 13.90 -8.02 -18.09
CA PHE A 50 14.65 -7.28 -19.12
C PHE A 50 15.18 -5.92 -18.66
N ALA A 51 14.63 -5.35 -17.58
CA ALA A 51 14.94 -3.98 -17.15
C ALA A 51 15.46 -3.90 -15.70
N GLN A 52 15.63 -5.03 -15.00
CA GLN A 52 15.88 -5.07 -13.55
C GLN A 52 14.91 -4.20 -12.73
N THR A 53 13.75 -3.85 -13.28
CA THR A 53 12.73 -3.11 -12.56
C THR A 53 11.91 -4.08 -11.72
N THR A 54 11.87 -3.83 -10.42
CA THR A 54 11.06 -4.61 -9.49
C THR A 54 9.90 -3.76 -9.03
N THR A 55 8.70 -4.02 -9.55
CA THR A 55 7.50 -3.28 -9.15
C THR A 55 6.81 -4.01 -7.99
N TYR A 56 6.72 -3.33 -6.86
CA TYR A 56 5.95 -3.73 -5.68
C TYR A 56 4.55 -3.13 -5.77
N LYS A 57 3.52 -3.97 -5.62
CA LYS A 57 2.12 -3.56 -5.52
C LYS A 57 1.54 -4.08 -4.21
N VAL A 58 0.96 -3.18 -3.43
CA VAL A 58 0.40 -3.45 -2.11
C VAL A 58 -1.08 -3.05 -2.10
N ILE A 59 -1.91 -3.89 -1.50
CA ILE A 59 -3.30 -3.59 -1.17
C ILE A 59 -3.42 -3.67 0.34
N LEU A 60 -3.84 -2.57 0.96
CA LEU A 60 -4.12 -2.46 2.38
C LEU A 60 -5.63 -2.46 2.59
N GLU A 61 -6.11 -3.18 3.59
CA GLU A 61 -7.51 -3.18 4.00
C GLU A 61 -7.65 -2.62 5.42
N ARG A 62 -8.76 -1.92 5.64
CA ARG A 62 -9.18 -1.47 6.97
C ARG A 62 -10.42 -2.27 7.41
N PRO A 63 -10.44 -2.80 8.65
CA PRO A 63 -11.63 -3.44 9.23
C PRO A 63 -12.80 -2.45 9.39
#